data_AF-A0A1G1E9B2-F1
#
_entry.id   AF-A0A1G1E9B2-F1
#
_cell.length_a   1.000
_cell.length_b   1.000
_cell.length_c   1.000
_cell.angle_alpha   90.00
_cell.angle_beta   90.00
_cell.angle_gamma   90.00
#
_symmetry.space_group_name_H-M   'P 1'
#
loop_
_entity.id
_entity.type
_entity.pdbx_description
1 polymer ?
#
loop_
_entity_poly.entity_id
_entity_poly.type
_entity_poly.pdbx_seq_one_letter_code
_entity_poly.pdbx_strand_id
1 'polypeptide(L)'
;MIVIMKASASAEEIKSVEDKIVSFGYTPHSIVGVERKVIGAIGDERGKDRLQALESMSGVEEVIPILKPYKLASREFKHANSTIWVNGVEVGGQRIALIAGPCSVESREQTCTTARLVKEAGANMLRGGAFKPRSSPYSFQGMEEEGLKILVEARQETGLPVVTEVINPREVELVAQYADMLQVGARNVQNFSLLKELGKIKKPVLLKRGMMTTIKEFLMSAEYILSEGNKDVILCERGIRTFETATRNTLDISCIPVLKKETHLPIIIDPSHATGHWDMVESMSRASIAAGADGLIIEVHPDPINAFSDGPQSLKPRKFSKLVENLKPFIQLMGRTL
;
A
#
# COMPACT_ATOMS: atom_id res chain seq x y z
N MET A 1 -16.98 8.13 20.70
CA MET A 1 -17.02 9.25 19.74
C MET A 1 -17.32 10.54 20.50
N ILE A 2 -17.04 11.70 19.91
CA ILE A 2 -17.45 13.01 20.42
C ILE A 2 -18.55 13.53 19.51
N VAL A 3 -19.71 13.88 20.08
CA VAL A 3 -20.80 14.53 19.35
C VAL A 3 -20.79 16.00 19.73
N ILE A 4 -20.57 16.87 18.76
CA ILE A 4 -20.61 18.33 18.93
C ILE A 4 -22.03 18.78 18.61
N MET A 5 -22.68 19.43 19.57
CA MET A 5 -24.00 20.03 19.37
C MET A 5 -23.85 21.44 18.79
N LYS A 6 -24.79 21.85 17.94
CA LYS A 6 -24.94 23.24 17.48
C LYS A 6 -25.10 24.16 18.69
N ALA A 7 -24.55 25.37 18.62
CA ALA A 7 -24.66 26.35 19.69
C ALA A 7 -26.13 26.68 20.07
N SER A 8 -27.05 26.57 19.09
CA SER A 8 -28.48 26.81 19.28
C SER A 8 -29.30 25.58 19.65
N ALA A 9 -28.65 24.44 19.95
CA ALA A 9 -29.36 23.18 20.18
C ALA A 9 -30.24 23.26 21.45
N SER A 10 -31.51 22.86 21.34
CA SER A 10 -32.44 22.88 22.46
C SER A 10 -32.15 21.77 23.48
N ALA A 11 -32.67 21.90 24.70
CA ALA A 11 -32.56 20.86 25.71
C ALA A 11 -33.22 19.54 25.25
N GLU A 12 -34.32 19.61 24.50
CA GLU A 12 -34.96 18.43 23.91
C GLU A 12 -34.10 17.77 22.82
N GLU A 13 -33.47 18.56 21.95
CA GLU A 13 -32.57 18.04 20.92
C GLU A 13 -31.37 17.32 21.54
N ILE A 14 -30.78 17.92 22.57
CA ILE A 14 -29.68 17.29 23.30
C ILE A 14 -30.11 15.98 23.95
N LYS A 15 -31.25 15.99 24.64
CA LYS A 15 -31.78 14.79 25.29
C LYS A 15 -32.07 13.68 24.27
N SER A 16 -32.62 14.03 23.11
CA SER A 16 -32.85 13.09 22.01
C SER A 16 -31.55 12.43 21.54
N VAL A 17 -30.46 13.19 21.42
CA VAL A 17 -29.14 12.65 21.08
C VAL A 17 -28.59 11.74 22.19
N GLU A 18 -28.70 12.14 23.46
CA GLU A 18 -28.30 11.30 24.61
C GLU A 18 -29.07 9.97 24.64
N ASP A 19 -30.40 10.02 24.48
CA ASP A 19 -31.27 8.85 24.43
C ASP A 19 -30.90 7.94 23.25
N LYS A 20 -30.54 8.52 22.10
CA LYS A 20 -30.10 7.75 20.93
C LYS A 20 -28.77 7.07 21.16
N ILE A 21 -27.80 7.75 21.80
CA ILE A 21 -26.51 7.17 22.22
C ILE A 21 -26.75 5.95 23.13
N VAL A 22 -27.66 6.08 24.11
CA VAL A 22 -28.06 4.96 24.98
C VAL A 22 -28.70 3.83 24.18
N SER A 23 -29.57 4.14 23.21
CA SER A 23 -30.21 3.13 22.36
C SER A 23 -29.22 2.33 21.50
N PHE A 24 -28.05 2.90 21.22
CA PHE A 24 -26.95 2.22 20.54
C PHE A 24 -26.04 1.43 21.48
N GLY A 25 -26.31 1.43 22.78
CA GLY A 25 -25.54 0.70 23.79
C GLY A 25 -24.33 1.47 24.34
N TYR A 26 -24.29 2.79 24.15
CA TYR A 26 -23.22 3.66 24.65
C TYR A 26 -23.69 4.50 25.82
N THR A 27 -22.77 4.90 26.69
CA THR A 27 -23.03 5.83 27.79
C THR A 27 -22.71 7.26 27.32
N PRO A 28 -23.69 8.18 27.28
CA PRO A 28 -23.44 9.58 27.00
C PRO A 28 -22.80 10.26 28.22
N HIS A 29 -21.78 11.07 27.96
CA HIS A 29 -21.13 11.94 28.95
C HIS A 29 -21.10 13.36 28.43
N SER A 30 -22.00 14.19 28.96
CA SER A 30 -22.19 15.56 28.51
C SER A 30 -21.23 16.54 29.19
N ILE A 31 -20.59 17.37 28.38
CA ILE A 31 -19.72 18.47 28.77
C ILE A 31 -20.38 19.75 28.26
N VAL A 32 -20.79 20.62 29.17
CA VAL A 32 -21.40 21.92 28.84
C VAL A 32 -20.30 22.97 28.82
N GLY A 33 -19.88 23.38 27.62
CA GLY A 33 -18.97 24.51 27.43
C GLY A 33 -19.71 25.85 27.41
N VAL A 34 -18.96 26.94 27.46
CA VAL A 34 -19.51 28.32 27.44
C VAL A 34 -20.24 28.62 26.13
N GLU A 35 -19.74 28.11 25.01
CA GLU A 35 -20.30 28.38 23.67
C GLU A 35 -20.99 27.16 23.04
N ARG A 36 -20.61 25.95 23.44
CA ARG A 36 -21.08 24.70 22.83
C ARG A 36 -21.23 23.59 23.86
N LYS A 37 -22.18 22.69 23.63
CA LYS A 37 -22.31 21.44 24.37
C LYS A 37 -21.70 20.30 23.57
N VAL A 38 -20.94 19.45 24.26
CA VAL A 38 -20.24 18.31 23.66
C VAL A 38 -20.68 17.05 24.41
N ILE A 39 -20.99 15.98 23.70
CA ILE A 39 -21.42 14.70 24.28
C ILE A 39 -20.42 13.62 23.90
N GLY A 40 -19.70 13.09 24.88
CA GLY A 40 -18.87 11.90 24.70
C GLY A 40 -19.73 10.64 24.70
N ALA A 41 -19.67 9.83 23.64
CA ALA A 41 -20.28 8.50 23.61
C ALA A 41 -19.22 7.44 23.97
N ILE A 42 -19.38 6.83 25.15
CA ILE A 42 -18.42 5.87 25.75
C ILE A 42 -19.01 4.46 25.68
N GLY A 43 -18.29 3.48 25.11
CA GLY A 43 -18.77 2.10 24.95
C GLY A 43 -17.90 1.22 24.04
N ASP A 44 -18.28 -0.05 23.85
CA ASP A 44 -17.59 -1.01 22.96
C ASP A 44 -17.70 -0.56 21.50
N GLU A 45 -16.63 -0.73 20.71
CA GLU A 45 -16.48 -0.19 19.35
C GLU A 45 -17.38 -0.87 18.29
N ARG A 46 -18.05 -1.97 18.66
CA ARG A 46 -18.91 -2.72 17.73
C ARG A 46 -20.09 -1.83 17.33
N GLY A 47 -20.16 -1.51 16.04
CA GLY A 47 -21.23 -0.67 15.49
C GLY A 47 -21.02 0.82 15.67
N LYS A 48 -19.77 1.31 15.82
CA LYS A 48 -19.45 2.76 15.84
C LYS A 48 -20.03 3.53 14.66
N ASP A 49 -20.23 2.89 13.51
CA ASP A 49 -20.84 3.50 12.32
C ASP A 49 -22.28 3.97 12.61
N ARG A 50 -22.96 3.37 13.59
CA ARG A 50 -24.29 3.80 14.04
C ARG A 50 -24.24 5.13 14.77
N LEU A 51 -23.16 5.43 15.49
CA LEU A 51 -22.96 6.74 16.13
C LEU A 51 -22.70 7.84 15.09
N GLN A 52 -22.10 7.53 13.94
CA GLN A 52 -21.96 8.51 12.84
C GLN A 52 -23.33 8.99 12.34
N ALA A 53 -24.36 8.13 12.38
CA ALA A 53 -25.73 8.50 12.00
C ALA A 53 -26.35 9.58 12.88
N LEU A 54 -25.76 9.89 14.05
CA LEU A 54 -26.18 11.02 14.89
C LEU A 54 -25.96 12.37 14.18
N GLU A 55 -25.06 12.48 13.20
CA GLU A 55 -24.91 13.69 12.36
C GLU A 55 -26.21 14.08 11.65
N SER A 56 -27.14 13.14 11.44
CA SER A 56 -28.44 13.41 10.84
C SER A 56 -29.50 13.89 11.83
N MET A 57 -29.19 13.95 13.13
CA MET A 57 -30.14 14.42 14.15
C MET A 57 -30.15 15.94 14.25
N SER A 58 -31.33 16.51 14.48
CA SER A 58 -31.48 17.93 14.80
C SER A 58 -30.63 18.30 16.03
N GLY A 59 -30.06 19.50 16.02
CA GLY A 59 -29.15 19.97 17.06
C GLY A 59 -27.71 19.44 16.97
N VAL A 60 -27.40 18.42 16.16
CA VAL A 60 -26.01 17.94 15.99
C VAL A 60 -25.29 18.76 14.93
N GLU A 61 -24.06 19.18 15.23
CA GLU A 61 -23.17 19.89 14.31
C GLU A 61 -22.19 18.92 13.63
N GLU A 62 -21.54 18.05 14.40
CA GLU A 62 -20.52 17.12 13.91
C GLU A 62 -20.38 15.91 14.84
N VAL A 63 -20.00 14.74 14.30
CA VAL A 63 -19.62 13.56 15.10
C VAL A 63 -18.18 13.16 14.79
N ILE A 64 -17.31 13.32 15.77
CA ILE A 64 -15.87 13.08 15.64
C ILE A 64 -15.49 11.72 16.28
N PRO A 65 -14.91 10.79 15.52
CA PRO A 65 -14.33 9.58 16.11
C PRO A 65 -13.08 9.90 16.94
N ILE A 66 -12.99 9.32 18.14
CA ILE A 66 -11.80 9.44 19.01
C ILE A 66 -10.74 8.41 18.60
N LEU A 67 -11.17 7.18 18.31
CA LEU A 67 -10.28 6.06 17.97
C LEU A 67 -10.06 5.99 16.47
N LYS A 68 -8.88 5.52 16.08
CA LYS A 68 -8.53 5.29 14.67
C LYS A 68 -9.47 4.25 14.07
N PRO A 69 -9.88 4.40 12.81
CA PRO A 69 -10.85 3.50 12.21
C PRO A 69 -10.24 2.13 11.86
N TYR A 70 -8.91 2.04 11.72
CA TYR A 70 -8.12 0.83 11.47
C TYR A 70 -7.47 0.38 12.78
N LYS A 71 -7.82 -0.80 13.29
CA LYS A 71 -7.32 -1.30 14.58
C LYS A 71 -6.15 -2.25 14.36
N LEU A 72 -6.34 -3.29 13.55
CA LEU A 72 -5.36 -4.34 13.29
C LEU A 72 -4.10 -3.80 12.63
N ALA A 73 -4.22 -2.82 11.73
CA ALA A 73 -3.07 -2.17 11.11
C ALA A 73 -2.37 -1.18 12.05
N SER A 74 -2.99 -0.75 13.15
CA SER A 74 -2.48 0.35 13.98
C SER A 74 -1.31 -0.08 14.86
N ARG A 75 -0.38 0.85 15.08
CA ARG A 75 0.70 0.68 16.06
C ARG A 75 0.18 0.67 17.51
N GLU A 76 -1.01 1.23 17.75
CA GLU A 76 -1.68 1.18 19.05
C GLU A 76 -2.11 -0.24 19.41
N PHE A 77 -2.55 -1.04 18.42
CA PHE A 77 -2.88 -2.44 18.62
C PHE A 77 -1.64 -3.34 18.68
N LYS A 78 -0.65 -3.10 17.82
CA LYS A 78 0.62 -3.83 17.82
C LYS A 78 1.79 -2.86 17.79
N HIS A 79 2.47 -2.71 18.93
CA HIS A 79 3.57 -1.76 19.08
C HIS A 79 4.83 -2.13 18.29
N ALA A 80 5.18 -3.42 18.24
CA ALA A 80 6.37 -3.91 17.54
C ALA A 80 6.16 -3.92 16.02
N ASN A 81 7.19 -3.58 15.25
CA ASN A 81 7.15 -3.64 13.79
C ASN A 81 6.79 -5.06 13.31
N SER A 82 6.00 -5.14 12.24
CA SER A 82 5.82 -6.38 11.49
C SER A 82 7.04 -6.61 10.61
N THR A 83 7.46 -7.87 10.57
CA THR A 83 8.48 -8.37 9.67
C THR A 83 7.85 -9.48 8.86
N ILE A 84 7.76 -9.29 7.54
CA ILE A 84 7.04 -10.18 6.63
C ILE A 84 8.05 -10.96 5.80
N TRP A 85 7.85 -12.28 5.68
CA TRP A 85 8.75 -13.15 4.93
C TRP A 85 8.15 -13.52 3.58
N VAL A 86 8.86 -13.19 2.51
CA VAL A 86 8.52 -13.53 1.14
C VAL A 86 9.53 -14.56 0.64
N ASN A 87 9.20 -15.84 0.81
CA ASN A 87 10.03 -16.97 0.37
C ASN A 87 11.53 -16.79 0.71
N GLY A 88 11.83 -16.61 2.00
CA GLY A 88 13.19 -16.42 2.51
C GLY A 88 13.72 -14.97 2.48
N VAL A 89 12.99 -14.02 1.89
CA VAL A 89 13.34 -12.59 1.93
C VAL A 89 12.55 -11.88 3.02
N GLU A 90 13.26 -11.19 3.90
CA GLU A 90 12.69 -10.40 4.98
C GLU A 90 12.28 -9.00 4.49
N VAL A 91 11.08 -8.54 4.85
CA VAL A 91 10.59 -7.18 4.61
C VAL A 91 10.19 -6.53 5.93
N GLY A 92 10.73 -5.34 6.23
CA GLY A 92 10.50 -4.62 7.49
C GLY A 92 11.56 -4.87 8.59
N GLY A 93 12.57 -5.70 8.31
CA GLY A 93 13.71 -5.94 9.18
C GLY A 93 14.94 -5.09 8.82
N GLN A 94 16.14 -5.59 9.14
CA GLN A 94 17.39 -4.86 8.85
C GLN A 94 17.69 -4.78 7.36
N ARG A 95 17.36 -5.85 6.62
CA ARG A 95 17.60 -5.93 5.18
C ARG A 95 16.58 -5.09 4.39
N ILE A 96 17.06 -4.34 3.42
CA ILE A 96 16.22 -3.59 2.47
C ILE A 96 15.65 -4.54 1.43
N ALA A 97 14.33 -4.54 1.29
CA ALA A 97 13.64 -5.27 0.22
C ALA A 97 13.85 -4.53 -1.11
N LEU A 98 14.63 -5.10 -2.01
CA LEU A 98 14.90 -4.52 -3.32
C LEU A 98 14.26 -5.38 -4.40
N ILE A 99 13.05 -4.98 -4.80
CA ILE A 99 12.23 -5.64 -5.81
C ILE A 99 12.51 -4.96 -7.16
N ALA A 100 12.95 -5.73 -8.16
CA ALA A 100 13.23 -5.17 -9.47
C ALA A 100 12.84 -6.14 -10.59
N GLY A 101 12.49 -5.60 -11.76
CA GLY A 101 12.08 -6.39 -12.90
C GLY A 101 11.21 -5.58 -13.86
N PRO A 102 10.72 -6.18 -14.95
CA PRO A 102 10.01 -5.44 -15.98
C PRO A 102 8.61 -5.01 -15.54
N CYS A 103 8.06 -4.02 -16.25
CA CYS A 103 6.69 -3.58 -16.03
C CYS A 103 5.69 -4.70 -16.35
N SER A 104 5.88 -5.33 -17.50
CA SER A 104 5.10 -6.45 -18.00
C SER A 104 6.00 -7.63 -18.32
N VAL A 105 5.45 -8.84 -18.21
CA VAL A 105 6.07 -10.03 -18.78
C VAL A 105 5.78 -10.00 -20.28
N GLU A 106 6.83 -9.92 -21.10
CA GLU A 106 6.70 -9.77 -22.56
C GLU A 106 7.15 -11.03 -23.30
N SER A 107 8.20 -11.67 -22.81
CA SER A 107 8.67 -12.96 -23.29
C SER A 107 9.53 -13.65 -22.23
N ARG A 108 9.78 -14.95 -22.42
CA ARG A 108 10.72 -15.73 -21.60
C ARG A 108 12.12 -15.13 -21.60
N GLU A 109 12.65 -14.84 -22.79
CA GLU A 109 14.00 -14.29 -22.95
C GLU A 109 14.14 -12.95 -22.23
N GLN A 110 13.19 -12.04 -22.42
CA GLN A 110 13.18 -10.72 -21.81
C GLN A 110 13.09 -10.82 -20.28
N THR A 111 12.20 -11.67 -19.76
CA THR A 111 11.98 -11.80 -18.31
C THR A 111 13.16 -12.48 -17.62
N CYS A 112 13.63 -13.63 -18.11
CA CYS A 112 14.76 -14.34 -17.52
C CYS A 112 16.06 -13.54 -17.61
N THR A 113 16.30 -12.84 -18.73
CA THR A 113 17.46 -11.95 -18.86
C THR A 113 17.40 -10.82 -17.85
N THR A 114 16.23 -10.18 -17.69
CA THR A 114 16.06 -9.13 -16.68
C THR A 114 16.30 -9.68 -15.28
N ALA A 115 15.71 -10.83 -14.95
CA ALA A 115 15.85 -11.46 -13.64
C ALA A 115 17.32 -11.74 -13.27
N ARG A 116 18.12 -12.28 -14.20
CA ARG A 116 19.56 -12.51 -14.01
C ARG A 116 20.30 -11.20 -13.72
N LEU A 117 20.05 -10.18 -14.54
CA LEU A 117 20.76 -8.90 -14.43
C LEU A 117 20.40 -8.14 -13.16
N VAL A 118 19.13 -8.15 -12.74
CA VAL A 118 18.74 -7.47 -11.48
C VAL A 118 19.22 -8.25 -10.25
N LYS A 119 19.26 -9.59 -10.30
CA LYS A 119 19.86 -10.43 -9.25
C LYS A 119 21.32 -10.09 -9.05
N GLU A 120 22.10 -10.08 -10.14
CA GLU A 120 23.52 -9.75 -10.13
C GLU A 120 23.78 -8.34 -9.57
N ALA A 121 22.90 -7.39 -9.90
CA ALA A 121 22.96 -6.03 -9.37
C ALA A 121 22.60 -5.91 -7.88
N GLY A 122 21.98 -6.92 -7.26
CA GLY A 122 21.64 -6.94 -5.83
C GLY A 122 20.14 -6.91 -5.50
N ALA A 123 19.25 -7.04 -6.49
CA ALA A 123 17.84 -7.26 -6.21
C ALA A 123 17.64 -8.60 -5.46
N ASN A 124 16.69 -8.61 -4.53
CA ASN A 124 16.37 -9.80 -3.74
C ASN A 124 14.98 -10.35 -4.03
N MET A 125 14.16 -9.67 -4.83
CA MET A 125 12.91 -10.19 -5.39
C MET A 125 12.74 -9.73 -6.84
N LEU A 126 11.99 -10.52 -7.62
CA LEU A 126 11.65 -10.23 -9.02
C LEU A 126 10.21 -9.71 -9.09
N ARG A 127 10.00 -8.58 -9.75
CA ARG A 127 8.64 -8.15 -10.15
C ARG A 127 8.37 -8.42 -11.63
N GLY A 128 7.11 -8.64 -11.98
CA GLY A 128 6.65 -8.63 -13.38
C GLY A 128 5.13 -8.69 -13.46
N GLY A 129 4.51 -7.89 -14.32
CA GLY A 129 3.06 -7.88 -14.50
C GLY A 129 2.61 -8.87 -15.56
N ALA A 130 1.97 -9.96 -15.14
CA ALA A 130 1.35 -10.92 -16.06
C ALA A 130 -0.04 -10.46 -16.56
N PHE A 131 -0.79 -9.75 -15.69
CA PHE A 131 -2.07 -9.12 -16.00
C PHE A 131 -1.90 -7.59 -15.98
N LYS A 132 -2.41 -6.88 -17.00
CA LYS A 132 -2.24 -5.42 -17.11
C LYS A 132 -3.59 -4.70 -17.12
N PRO A 133 -3.91 -3.89 -16.09
CA PRO A 133 -5.08 -3.03 -16.13
C PRO A 133 -4.81 -1.84 -17.06
N ARG A 134 -5.28 -1.91 -18.31
CA ARG A 134 -5.06 -0.87 -19.32
C ARG A 134 -6.28 0.03 -19.48
N SER A 135 -6.02 1.33 -19.67
CA SER A 135 -7.07 2.30 -19.98
C SER A 135 -7.66 2.10 -21.38
N SER A 136 -6.91 1.49 -22.30
CA SER A 136 -7.35 1.22 -23.68
C SER A 136 -7.42 -0.30 -23.91
N PRO A 137 -8.50 -0.81 -24.52
CA PRO A 137 -8.65 -2.25 -24.81
C PRO A 137 -7.69 -2.73 -25.90
N TYR A 138 -7.13 -1.83 -26.73
CA TYR A 138 -6.18 -2.17 -27.80
C TYR A 138 -4.73 -2.25 -27.33
N SER A 139 -4.49 -1.90 -26.08
CA SER A 139 -3.17 -2.04 -25.47
C SER A 139 -2.85 -3.50 -25.17
N PHE A 140 -1.57 -3.84 -25.05
CA PHE A 140 -1.13 -5.14 -24.52
C PHE A 140 -1.75 -5.39 -23.12
N GLN A 141 -2.53 -6.48 -23.01
CA GLN A 141 -3.28 -6.84 -21.80
C GLN A 141 -2.47 -7.70 -20.82
N GLY A 142 -1.29 -8.16 -21.23
CA GLY A 142 -0.47 -9.12 -20.49
C GLY A 142 -0.48 -10.50 -21.13
N MET A 143 0.40 -11.39 -20.64
CA MET A 143 0.45 -12.80 -21.06
C MET A 143 -0.40 -13.71 -20.17
N GLU A 144 -1.09 -13.15 -19.18
CA GLU A 144 -1.95 -13.87 -18.24
C GLU A 144 -1.22 -15.07 -17.60
N GLU A 145 -1.81 -16.26 -17.58
CA GLU A 145 -1.20 -17.43 -16.95
C GLU A 145 0.13 -17.85 -17.59
N GLU A 146 0.30 -17.69 -18.92
CA GLU A 146 1.59 -17.95 -19.57
C GLU A 146 2.67 -17.00 -19.05
N GLY A 147 2.31 -15.75 -18.75
CA GLY A 147 3.20 -14.80 -18.09
C GLY A 147 3.59 -15.23 -16.67
N LEU A 148 2.66 -15.83 -15.92
CA LEU A 148 2.93 -16.38 -14.60
C LEU A 148 3.91 -17.57 -14.66
N LYS A 149 3.77 -18.46 -15.65
CA LYS A 149 4.69 -19.58 -15.88
C LYS A 149 6.10 -19.09 -16.17
N ILE A 150 6.24 -18.06 -17.03
CA ILE A 150 7.55 -17.42 -17.31
C ILE A 150 8.18 -16.85 -16.03
N LEU A 151 7.40 -16.23 -15.15
CA LEU A 151 7.93 -15.73 -13.86
C LEU A 151 8.44 -16.86 -12.97
N VAL A 152 7.77 -18.03 -12.99
CA VAL A 152 8.25 -19.21 -12.27
C VAL A 152 9.57 -19.73 -12.84
N GLU A 153 9.73 -19.75 -14.16
CA GLU A 153 11.01 -20.12 -14.79
C GLU A 153 12.13 -19.15 -14.38
N ALA A 154 11.86 -17.84 -14.40
CA ALA A 154 12.82 -16.82 -13.96
C ALA A 154 13.20 -16.98 -12.48
N ARG A 155 12.24 -17.35 -11.61
CA ARG A 155 12.51 -17.71 -10.21
C ARG A 155 13.39 -18.95 -10.10
N GLN A 156 13.14 -20.00 -10.89
CA GLN A 156 13.95 -21.22 -10.88
C GLN A 156 15.40 -20.93 -11.31
N GLU A 157 15.60 -20.04 -12.29
CA GLU A 157 16.93 -19.67 -12.77
C GLU A 157 17.72 -18.81 -11.77
N THR A 158 17.05 -17.96 -10.99
CA THR A 158 17.72 -16.89 -10.20
C THR A 158 17.56 -17.02 -8.69
N GLY A 159 16.61 -17.85 -8.24
CA GLY A 159 16.16 -17.93 -6.85
C GLY A 159 15.46 -16.67 -6.35
N LEU A 160 15.08 -15.72 -7.21
CA LEU A 160 14.35 -14.52 -6.81
C LEU A 160 12.86 -14.83 -6.58
N PRO A 161 12.31 -14.57 -5.38
CA PRO A 161 10.86 -14.65 -5.15
C PRO A 161 10.10 -13.71 -6.08
N VAL A 162 8.94 -14.15 -6.55
CA VAL A 162 8.12 -13.47 -7.55
C VAL A 162 7.05 -12.60 -6.90
N VAL A 163 7.02 -11.34 -7.31
CA VAL A 163 5.98 -10.36 -7.01
C VAL A 163 5.22 -10.03 -8.30
N THR A 164 3.94 -10.38 -8.36
CA THR A 164 3.09 -10.09 -9.53
C THR A 164 1.73 -9.57 -9.10
N GLU A 165 1.13 -8.75 -9.96
CA GLU A 165 -0.16 -8.13 -9.70
C GLU A 165 -1.32 -9.09 -9.94
N VAL A 166 -2.32 -9.03 -9.06
CA VAL A 166 -3.64 -9.62 -9.25
C VAL A 166 -4.66 -8.49 -9.40
N ILE A 167 -5.50 -8.57 -10.42
CA ILE A 167 -6.43 -7.49 -10.77
C ILE A 167 -7.89 -7.81 -10.44
N ASN A 168 -8.23 -9.10 -10.31
CA ASN A 168 -9.60 -9.57 -10.12
C ASN A 168 -9.68 -10.58 -8.95
N PRO A 169 -10.72 -10.52 -8.09
CA PRO A 169 -10.95 -11.52 -7.04
C PRO A 169 -10.91 -12.97 -7.54
N ARG A 170 -11.40 -13.23 -8.76
CA ARG A 170 -11.46 -14.59 -9.34
C ARG A 170 -10.08 -15.18 -9.68
N GLU A 171 -9.08 -14.33 -9.83
CA GLU A 171 -7.72 -14.73 -10.21
C GLU A 171 -6.81 -14.94 -8.99
N VAL A 172 -7.29 -14.63 -7.79
CA VAL A 172 -6.47 -14.68 -6.56
C VAL A 172 -5.86 -16.07 -6.35
N GLU A 173 -6.67 -17.13 -6.46
CA GLU A 173 -6.19 -18.51 -6.29
C GLU A 173 -5.18 -18.89 -7.37
N LEU A 174 -5.46 -18.55 -8.63
CA LEU A 174 -4.56 -18.82 -9.76
C LEU A 174 -3.21 -18.13 -9.53
N VAL A 175 -3.20 -16.81 -9.31
CA VAL A 175 -1.97 -16.04 -9.13
C VAL A 175 -1.18 -16.52 -7.90
N ALA A 176 -1.86 -16.91 -6.82
CA ALA A 176 -1.22 -17.40 -5.60
C ALA A 176 -0.46 -18.73 -5.78
N GLN A 177 -0.78 -19.53 -6.80
CA GLN A 177 -0.02 -20.75 -7.13
C GLN A 177 1.38 -20.43 -7.68
N TYR A 178 1.52 -19.32 -8.40
CA TYR A 178 2.77 -18.94 -9.06
C TYR A 178 3.58 -17.92 -8.24
N ALA A 179 2.89 -16.96 -7.61
CA ALA A 179 3.51 -15.84 -6.89
C ALA A 179 4.00 -16.20 -5.48
N ASP A 180 5.07 -15.52 -5.05
CA ASP A 180 5.52 -15.53 -3.65
C ASP A 180 4.89 -14.39 -2.85
N MET A 181 4.54 -13.28 -3.52
CA MET A 181 3.78 -12.16 -2.96
C MET A 181 2.83 -11.59 -4.02
N LEU A 182 1.57 -11.36 -3.64
CA LEU A 182 0.55 -10.81 -4.53
C LEU A 182 0.53 -9.29 -4.41
N GLN A 183 0.67 -8.58 -5.52
CA GLN A 183 0.56 -7.13 -5.56
C GLN A 183 -0.88 -6.72 -5.86
N VAL A 184 -1.38 -5.73 -5.10
CA VAL A 184 -2.58 -4.98 -5.45
C VAL A 184 -2.15 -3.65 -6.02
N GLY A 185 -2.48 -3.40 -7.30
CA GLY A 185 -2.17 -2.13 -7.94
C GLY A 185 -2.98 -0.96 -7.38
N ALA A 186 -2.47 0.25 -7.57
CA ALA A 186 -3.06 1.49 -7.05
C ALA A 186 -4.52 1.72 -7.48
N ARG A 187 -4.94 1.19 -8.64
CA ARG A 187 -6.32 1.27 -9.13
C ARG A 187 -7.29 0.37 -8.35
N ASN A 188 -6.78 -0.68 -7.71
CA ASN A 188 -7.55 -1.67 -6.97
C ASN A 188 -7.41 -1.51 -5.45
N VAL A 189 -6.77 -0.44 -4.95
CA VAL A 189 -6.56 -0.22 -3.50
C VAL A 189 -7.87 -0.17 -2.70
N GLN A 190 -8.99 0.17 -3.32
CA GLN A 190 -10.33 0.18 -2.71
C GLN A 190 -11.28 -0.84 -3.37
N ASN A 191 -10.73 -1.82 -4.12
CA ASN A 191 -11.50 -2.96 -4.58
C ASN A 191 -11.70 -3.94 -3.42
N PHE A 192 -12.63 -3.62 -2.52
CA PHE A 192 -12.81 -4.36 -1.26
C PHE A 192 -13.12 -5.83 -1.47
N SER A 193 -13.79 -6.20 -2.57
CA SER A 193 -14.00 -7.60 -2.92
C SER A 193 -12.68 -8.33 -3.15
N LEU A 194 -11.73 -7.70 -3.86
CA LEU A 194 -10.39 -8.27 -4.07
C LEU A 194 -9.60 -8.34 -2.76
N LEU A 195 -9.64 -7.27 -1.96
CA LEU A 195 -8.93 -7.22 -0.67
C LEU A 195 -9.41 -8.29 0.30
N LYS A 196 -10.72 -8.60 0.30
CA LYS A 196 -11.27 -9.66 1.14
C LYS A 196 -10.81 -11.05 0.72
N GLU A 197 -10.79 -11.34 -0.58
CA GLU A 197 -10.25 -12.62 -1.07
C GLU A 197 -8.76 -12.77 -0.77
N LEU A 198 -7.98 -11.69 -0.90
CA LEU A 198 -6.57 -11.67 -0.50
C LEU A 198 -6.35 -11.86 1.00
N GLY A 199 -7.33 -11.45 1.81
CA GLY A 199 -7.35 -11.68 3.24
C GLY A 199 -7.53 -13.14 3.65
N LYS A 200 -8.05 -13.99 2.76
CA LYS A 200 -8.32 -15.41 3.01
C LYS A 200 -7.17 -16.34 2.61
N ILE A 201 -6.21 -15.85 1.83
CA ILE A 201 -5.05 -16.64 1.41
C ILE A 201 -3.87 -16.47 2.38
N LYS A 202 -2.94 -17.43 2.37
CA LYS A 202 -1.73 -17.43 3.21
C LYS A 202 -0.48 -17.01 2.43
N LYS A 203 -0.57 -15.90 1.70
CA LYS A 203 0.54 -15.31 0.95
C LYS A 203 0.67 -13.83 1.29
N PRO A 204 1.89 -13.28 1.39
CA PRO A 204 2.10 -11.86 1.56
C PRO A 204 1.41 -11.02 0.49
N VAL A 205 0.91 -9.86 0.86
CA VAL A 205 0.24 -8.90 -0.02
C VAL A 205 0.99 -7.58 -0.04
N LEU A 206 1.41 -7.14 -1.23
CA LEU A 206 1.95 -5.80 -1.47
C LEU A 206 0.81 -4.86 -1.89
N LEU A 207 0.32 -4.03 -0.98
CA LEU A 207 -0.79 -3.11 -1.23
C LEU A 207 -0.27 -1.74 -1.66
N LYS A 208 -0.46 -1.37 -2.94
CA LYS A 208 -0.10 -0.03 -3.43
C LYS A 208 -1.13 1.01 -3.04
N ARG A 209 -0.68 2.17 -2.56
CA ARG A 209 -1.53 3.33 -2.30
C ARG A 209 -2.18 3.82 -3.61
N GLY A 210 -3.47 4.14 -3.55
CA GLY A 210 -4.17 4.78 -4.66
C GLY A 210 -3.76 6.24 -4.82
N MET A 211 -3.77 6.72 -6.07
CA MET A 211 -3.36 8.11 -6.38
C MET A 211 -4.27 9.17 -5.73
N MET A 212 -5.47 8.80 -5.29
CA MET A 212 -6.46 9.67 -4.66
C MET A 212 -6.75 9.27 -3.20
N THR A 213 -5.91 8.41 -2.62
CA THR A 213 -6.19 7.79 -1.32
C THR A 213 -5.38 8.50 -0.23
N THR A 214 -6.04 8.97 0.82
CA THR A 214 -5.39 9.48 2.03
C THR A 214 -4.70 8.35 2.80
N ILE A 215 -3.78 8.67 3.71
CA ILE A 215 -3.11 7.65 4.55
C ILE A 215 -4.15 6.87 5.38
N LYS A 216 -5.19 7.55 5.90
CA LYS A 216 -6.28 6.92 6.65
C LYS A 216 -7.00 5.87 5.81
N GLU A 217 -7.40 6.23 4.59
CA GLU A 217 -8.08 5.29 3.68
C GLU A 217 -7.16 4.16 3.24
N PHE A 218 -5.86 4.43 3.05
CA PHE A 218 -4.89 3.42 2.70
C PHE A 218 -4.70 2.37 3.81
N LEU A 219 -4.63 2.81 5.07
CA LEU A 219 -4.59 1.92 6.23
C LEU A 219 -5.92 1.17 6.44
N MET A 220 -7.05 1.78 6.11
CA MET A 220 -8.34 1.07 6.07
C MET A 220 -8.35 -0.04 5.00
N SER A 221 -7.78 0.19 3.82
CA SER A 221 -7.63 -0.87 2.82
C SER A 221 -6.74 -2.01 3.30
N ALA A 222 -5.67 -1.72 4.04
CA ALA A 222 -4.88 -2.76 4.71
C ALA A 222 -5.70 -3.50 5.78
N GLU A 223 -6.52 -2.78 6.56
CA GLU A 223 -7.41 -3.34 7.56
C GLU A 223 -8.38 -4.38 6.97
N TYR A 224 -8.91 -4.16 5.76
CA TYR A 224 -9.76 -5.14 5.08
C TYR A 224 -9.06 -6.49 4.91
N ILE A 225 -7.79 -6.50 4.46
CA ILE A 225 -7.01 -7.73 4.30
C ILE A 225 -6.75 -8.38 5.66
N LEU A 226 -6.31 -7.57 6.64
CA LEU A 226 -5.98 -8.04 7.99
C LEU A 226 -7.19 -8.65 8.71
N SER A 227 -8.37 -8.04 8.55
CA SER A 227 -9.61 -8.45 9.21
C SER A 227 -10.16 -9.80 8.76
N GLU A 228 -9.79 -10.23 7.55
CA GLU A 228 -10.20 -11.52 6.97
C GLU A 228 -9.19 -12.64 7.32
N GLY A 229 -8.05 -12.29 7.94
CA GLY A 229 -7.14 -13.24 8.58
C GLY A 229 -5.68 -13.19 8.10
N ASN A 230 -5.40 -12.58 6.95
CA ASN A 230 -4.04 -12.47 6.41
C ASN A 230 -3.29 -11.30 7.06
N LYS A 231 -2.29 -11.61 7.89
CA LYS A 231 -1.50 -10.62 8.64
C LYS A 231 -0.27 -10.10 7.88
N ASP A 232 0.00 -10.67 6.71
CA ASP A 232 1.23 -10.44 5.95
C ASP A 232 1.05 -9.35 4.89
N VAL A 233 0.75 -8.14 5.34
CA VAL A 233 0.55 -6.97 4.48
C VAL A 233 1.78 -6.07 4.47
N ILE A 234 2.23 -5.70 3.27
CA ILE A 234 3.29 -4.72 3.03
C ILE A 234 2.67 -3.55 2.28
N LEU A 235 2.89 -2.33 2.78
CA LEU A 235 2.40 -1.11 2.15
C LEU A 235 3.36 -0.66 1.06
N CYS A 236 2.84 -0.05 0.00
CA CYS A 236 3.65 0.56 -1.04
C CYS A 236 3.16 1.96 -1.43
N GLU A 237 3.93 2.99 -1.14
CA GLU A 237 3.69 4.35 -1.64
C GLU A 237 4.18 4.45 -3.09
N ARG A 238 3.42 5.13 -3.94
CA ARG A 238 3.67 5.19 -5.39
C ARG A 238 3.26 6.52 -6.03
N GLY A 239 3.12 7.55 -5.23
CA GLY A 239 2.71 8.90 -5.60
C GLY A 239 1.21 9.11 -5.61
N ILE A 240 0.82 10.34 -5.25
CA ILE A 240 -0.54 10.86 -5.26
C ILE A 240 -0.74 11.86 -6.40
N ARG A 241 -1.99 12.01 -6.83
CA ARG A 241 -2.39 13.01 -7.81
C ARG A 241 -2.43 14.38 -7.13
N THR A 242 -1.82 15.36 -7.77
CA THR A 242 -1.83 16.77 -7.37
C THR A 242 -2.13 17.63 -8.59
N PHE A 243 -1.98 18.94 -8.47
CA PHE A 243 -2.02 19.88 -9.59
C PHE A 243 -0.71 19.90 -10.40
N GLU A 244 0.37 19.29 -9.91
CA GLU A 244 1.68 19.26 -10.57
C GLU A 244 1.65 18.36 -11.81
N THR A 245 2.31 18.78 -12.89
CA THR A 245 2.31 18.10 -14.19
C THR A 245 3.69 17.63 -14.65
N ALA A 246 4.78 18.07 -14.01
CA ALA A 246 6.15 17.65 -14.32
C ALA A 246 6.42 16.17 -13.98
N THR A 247 5.61 15.58 -13.11
CA THR A 247 5.68 14.16 -12.72
C THR A 247 4.33 13.49 -12.93
N ARG A 248 4.32 12.19 -13.24
CA ARG A 248 3.07 11.40 -13.38
C ARG A 248 2.21 11.47 -12.11
N ASN A 249 2.85 11.42 -10.94
CA ASN A 249 2.27 11.63 -9.62
C ASN A 249 3.32 12.31 -8.73
N THR A 250 2.89 13.06 -7.72
CA THR A 250 3.80 13.60 -6.71
C THR A 250 4.11 12.50 -5.69
N LEU A 251 5.38 12.10 -5.58
CA LEU A 251 5.80 11.14 -4.57
C LEU A 251 5.67 11.75 -3.16
N ASP A 252 4.78 11.21 -2.35
CA ASP A 252 4.57 11.65 -0.97
C ASP A 252 5.58 10.98 -0.03
N ILE A 253 6.82 11.49 0.01
CA ILE A 253 7.87 10.98 0.91
C ILE A 253 7.48 11.14 2.38
N SER A 254 6.66 12.15 2.71
CA SER A 254 6.19 12.39 4.07
C SER A 254 5.35 11.25 4.62
N CYS A 255 4.77 10.40 3.75
CA CYS A 255 4.00 9.24 4.16
C CYS A 255 4.86 8.23 4.94
N ILE A 256 6.18 8.16 4.71
CA ILE A 256 7.06 7.18 5.35
C ILE A 256 7.09 7.39 6.86
N PRO A 257 7.52 8.55 7.40
CA PRO A 257 7.52 8.78 8.85
C PRO A 257 6.10 8.74 9.45
N VAL A 258 5.08 9.19 8.71
CA VAL A 258 3.69 9.10 9.17
C VAL A 258 3.28 7.64 9.34
N LEU A 259 3.44 6.80 8.32
CA LEU A 259 3.10 5.38 8.39
C LEU A 259 3.94 4.66 9.45
N LYS A 260 5.23 4.94 9.56
CA LYS A 260 6.09 4.39 10.62
C LYS A 260 5.56 4.73 12.01
N LYS A 261 4.93 5.88 12.22
CA LYS A 261 4.27 6.22 13.49
C LYS A 261 2.92 5.51 13.66
N GLU A 262 2.11 5.50 12.60
CA GLU A 262 0.70 5.10 12.66
C GLU A 262 0.47 3.58 12.60
N THR A 263 1.33 2.85 11.89
CA THR A 263 1.21 1.41 11.65
C THR A 263 2.50 0.67 11.95
N HIS A 264 2.38 -0.61 12.29
CA HIS A 264 3.50 -1.54 12.40
C HIS A 264 3.87 -2.19 11.06
N LEU A 265 3.06 -2.04 10.01
CA LEU A 265 3.30 -2.67 8.71
C LEU A 265 4.52 -2.05 8.01
N PRO A 266 5.32 -2.85 7.28
CA PRO A 266 6.44 -2.34 6.50
C PRO A 266 5.96 -1.49 5.30
N ILE A 267 6.80 -0.54 4.88
CA ILE A 267 6.52 0.40 3.79
C ILE A 267 7.62 0.36 2.70
N ILE A 268 7.23 0.00 1.49
CA ILE A 268 8.04 0.03 0.26
C ILE A 268 7.69 1.26 -0.57
N ILE A 269 8.64 1.78 -1.35
CA ILE A 269 8.40 2.89 -2.28
C ILE A 269 8.55 2.46 -3.74
N ASP A 270 7.64 2.90 -4.60
CA ASP A 270 7.69 2.76 -6.06
C ASP A 270 8.07 4.11 -6.72
N PRO A 271 9.37 4.40 -6.88
CA PRO A 271 9.83 5.65 -7.50
C PRO A 271 9.56 5.68 -9.01
N SER A 272 9.47 4.52 -9.67
CA SER A 272 9.27 4.42 -11.12
C SER A 272 7.88 4.91 -11.52
N HIS A 273 6.83 4.40 -10.87
CA HIS A 273 5.46 4.79 -11.17
C HIS A 273 5.02 6.11 -10.54
N ALA A 274 5.66 6.52 -9.44
CA ALA A 274 5.42 7.84 -8.85
C ALA A 274 5.84 8.92 -9.83
N THR A 275 7.12 8.93 -10.22
CA THR A 275 7.67 9.96 -11.10
C THR A 275 7.21 9.79 -12.54
N GLY A 276 7.14 8.54 -13.02
CA GLY A 276 6.83 8.21 -14.41
C GLY A 276 7.96 8.47 -15.40
N HIS A 277 9.18 8.75 -14.92
CA HIS A 277 10.35 9.02 -15.76
C HIS A 277 11.63 8.48 -15.12
N TRP A 278 12.47 7.83 -15.93
CA TRP A 278 13.58 7.00 -15.44
C TRP A 278 14.71 7.80 -14.77
N ASP A 279 14.93 9.06 -15.17
CA ASP A 279 16.00 9.93 -14.67
C ASP A 279 15.78 10.39 -13.22
N MET A 280 14.52 10.43 -12.76
CA MET A 280 14.17 10.76 -11.38
C MET A 280 14.23 9.56 -10.44
N VAL A 281 14.23 8.32 -10.97
CA VAL A 281 14.14 7.09 -10.16
C VAL A 281 15.25 7.02 -9.12
N GLU A 282 16.50 7.29 -9.50
CA GLU A 282 17.64 7.21 -8.57
C GLU A 282 17.54 8.20 -7.41
N SER A 283 17.20 9.46 -7.70
CA SER A 283 17.06 10.50 -6.67
C SER A 283 15.90 10.20 -5.72
N MET A 284 14.77 9.73 -6.25
CA MET A 284 13.62 9.34 -5.43
C MET A 284 13.87 8.07 -4.62
N SER A 285 14.62 7.09 -5.15
CA SER A 285 15.08 5.92 -4.40
C SER A 285 15.95 6.32 -3.21
N ARG A 286 16.93 7.21 -3.41
CA ARG A 286 17.81 7.69 -2.33
C ARG A 286 17.02 8.40 -1.24
N ALA A 287 16.13 9.32 -1.63
CA ALA A 287 15.30 10.06 -0.68
C ALA A 287 14.37 9.13 0.12
N SER A 288 13.80 8.12 -0.54
CA SER A 288 12.94 7.10 0.07
C SER A 288 13.67 6.27 1.13
N ILE A 289 14.86 5.77 0.80
CA ILE A 289 15.69 5.03 1.75
C ILE A 289 16.06 5.94 2.92
N ALA A 290 16.61 7.12 2.65
CA ALA A 290 17.00 8.08 3.70
C ALA A 290 15.83 8.46 4.63
N ALA A 291 14.60 8.49 4.13
CA ALA A 291 13.40 8.77 4.91
C ALA A 291 12.91 7.58 5.77
N GLY A 292 13.48 6.39 5.62
CA GLY A 292 13.13 5.22 6.45
C GLY A 292 12.36 4.10 5.75
N ALA A 293 12.27 4.10 4.41
CA ALA A 293 11.57 3.03 3.68
C ALA A 293 12.19 1.65 3.92
N ASP A 294 11.36 0.61 3.97
CA ASP A 294 11.77 -0.79 4.13
C ASP A 294 12.20 -1.47 2.84
N GLY A 295 11.92 -0.82 1.71
CA GLY A 295 12.25 -1.36 0.41
C GLY A 295 11.90 -0.43 -0.73
N LEU A 296 12.29 -0.87 -1.92
CA LEU A 296 12.00 -0.22 -3.19
C LEU A 296 11.46 -1.27 -4.17
N ILE A 297 10.51 -0.86 -4.99
CA ILE A 297 10.06 -1.62 -6.17
C ILE A 297 10.32 -0.81 -7.43
N ILE A 298 11.21 -1.29 -8.29
CA ILE A 298 11.78 -0.52 -9.41
C ILE A 298 11.56 -1.24 -10.74
N GLU A 299 11.19 -0.48 -11.77
CA GLU A 299 11.07 -1.01 -13.13
C GLU A 299 12.42 -1.05 -13.83
N VAL A 300 12.76 -2.23 -14.35
CA VAL A 300 13.98 -2.47 -15.12
C VAL A 300 13.62 -3.21 -16.40
N HIS A 301 14.06 -2.69 -17.54
CA HIS A 301 13.85 -3.31 -18.85
C HIS A 301 15.16 -3.33 -19.63
N PRO A 302 15.55 -4.45 -20.28
CA PRO A 302 16.79 -4.53 -21.04
C PRO A 302 16.77 -3.60 -22.26
N ASP A 303 15.60 -3.41 -22.85
CA ASP A 303 15.40 -2.51 -23.98
C ASP A 303 14.14 -1.63 -23.79
N PRO A 304 14.20 -0.56 -22.98
CA PRO A 304 13.02 0.25 -22.66
C PRO A 304 12.34 0.91 -23.87
N ILE A 305 13.06 1.10 -24.98
CA ILE A 305 12.55 1.78 -26.19
C ILE A 305 11.49 0.90 -26.87
N ASN A 306 11.66 -0.42 -26.82
CA ASN A 306 10.76 -1.40 -27.44
C ASN A 306 9.82 -2.10 -26.43
N ALA A 307 9.75 -1.61 -25.18
CA ALA A 307 8.89 -2.20 -24.15
C ALA A 307 7.39 -2.04 -24.49
N PHE A 308 6.59 -3.07 -24.20
CA PHE A 308 5.14 -3.09 -24.47
C PHE A 308 4.34 -2.20 -23.50
N SER A 309 4.98 -1.77 -22.42
CA SER A 309 4.43 -0.86 -21.42
C SER A 309 5.54 -0.14 -20.68
N ASP A 310 5.30 1.12 -20.32
CA ASP A 310 6.04 1.81 -19.27
C ASP A 310 7.57 1.91 -19.51
N GLY A 311 7.97 1.93 -20.78
CA GLY A 311 9.34 2.19 -21.21
C GLY A 311 9.95 3.48 -20.63
N PRO A 312 9.26 4.64 -20.62
CA PRO A 312 9.83 5.91 -20.16
C PRO A 312 10.31 5.93 -18.70
N GLN A 313 9.76 5.11 -17.81
CA GLN A 313 10.21 5.03 -16.41
C GLN A 313 11.13 3.84 -16.12
N SER A 314 11.30 2.94 -17.08
CA SER A 314 12.07 1.71 -16.90
C SER A 314 13.57 2.00 -16.98
N LEU A 315 14.31 1.62 -15.94
CA LEU A 315 15.77 1.71 -15.97
C LEU A 315 16.36 0.64 -16.88
N LYS A 316 17.45 0.98 -17.57
CA LYS A 316 18.33 -0.04 -18.16
C LYS A 316 19.09 -0.79 -17.05
N PRO A 317 19.44 -2.08 -17.23
CA PRO A 317 20.13 -2.87 -16.21
C PRO A 317 21.39 -2.21 -15.63
N ARG A 318 22.21 -1.59 -16.49
CA ARG A 318 23.41 -0.85 -16.04
C ARG A 318 23.09 0.32 -15.12
N LYS A 319 21.98 1.04 -15.38
CA LYS A 319 21.52 2.15 -14.52
C LYS A 319 20.98 1.61 -13.19
N PHE A 320 20.27 0.49 -13.21
CA PHE A 320 19.83 -0.17 -11.99
C PHE A 320 21.02 -0.62 -11.13
N SER A 321 22.01 -1.30 -11.71
CA SER A 321 23.25 -1.67 -11.01
C SER A 321 23.93 -0.46 -10.37
N LYS A 322 24.05 0.65 -11.11
CA LYS A 322 24.62 1.89 -10.56
C LYS A 322 23.79 2.49 -9.43
N LEU A 323 22.47 2.48 -9.55
CA LEU A 323 21.56 2.89 -8.49
C LEU A 323 21.80 2.06 -7.21
N VAL A 324 21.93 0.74 -7.32
CA VAL A 324 22.17 -0.12 -6.16
C VAL A 324 23.50 0.20 -5.47
N GLU A 325 24.57 0.41 -6.23
CA GLU A 325 25.85 0.88 -5.67
C GLU A 325 25.68 2.19 -4.90
N ASN A 326 24.94 3.14 -5.48
CA ASN A 326 24.73 4.46 -4.90
C ASN A 326 23.79 4.45 -3.68
N LEU A 327 22.97 3.40 -3.51
CA LEU A 327 22.14 3.21 -2.31
C LEU A 327 22.93 2.68 -1.11
N LYS A 328 24.00 1.89 -1.33
CA LYS A 328 24.76 1.24 -0.25
C LYS A 328 25.18 2.20 0.87
N PRO A 329 25.74 3.40 0.59
CA PRO A 329 26.14 4.34 1.66
C PRO A 329 24.97 4.82 2.51
N PHE A 330 23.80 5.07 1.91
CA PHE A 330 22.60 5.49 2.63
C PHE A 330 22.07 4.37 3.53
N ILE A 331 22.03 3.14 3.00
CA ILE A 331 21.59 1.95 3.73
C ILE A 331 22.51 1.70 4.94
N GLN A 332 23.84 1.79 4.75
CA GLN A 332 24.83 1.64 5.81
C GLN A 332 24.72 2.74 6.87
N LEU A 333 24.54 4.00 6.46
CA LEU A 333 24.35 5.13 7.38
C LEU A 333 23.15 4.93 8.32
N MET A 334 22.12 4.24 7.84
CA MET A 334 20.92 3.90 8.61
C MET A 334 21.06 2.62 9.46
N GLY A 335 22.23 1.97 9.46
CA GLY A 335 22.44 0.71 10.18
C GLY A 335 21.68 -0.47 9.57
N ARG A 336 21.39 -0.42 8.26
CA ARG A 336 20.65 -1.45 7.52
C ARG A 336 21.55 -2.18 6.53
N THR A 337 21.04 -3.24 5.92
CA THR A 337 21.78 -4.09 4.96
C THR A 337 21.02 -4.25 3.64
N LEU A 338 21.72 -4.71 2.61
CA LEU A 338 21.17 -5.05 1.29
C LEU A 338 21.31 -6.56 1.03
#